data_AF-A0A3N6PJB2-F1
#
_entry.id   AF-A0A3N6PJB2-F1
#
_cell.length_a   1.000
_cell.length_b   1.000
_cell.length_c   1.000
_cell.angle_alpha   90.00
_cell.angle_beta   90.00
_cell.angle_gamma   90.00
#
_symmetry.space_group_name_H-M   'P 1'
#
loop_
_entity.id
_entity.type
_entity.pdbx_description
1 polymer ?
#
loop_
_entity_poly.entity_id
_entity_poly.type
_entity_poly.pdbx_seq_one_letter_code
_entity_poly.pdbx_strand_id
1 'polypeptide(L)'
;MVEDDVLMHLQSLLDDSAQSNVASCRVFTPHQNPWGRQYLLVEWTTPLDDGARRQVVPAESTALDIARLVASHVPGRRIMLNGEPGEPEAGRGRARRSRTSASTGTRAARR
;
A
#
# COMPACT_ATOMS: atom_id res chain seq x y z
N MET A 1 -4.31 -0.97 22.98
CA MET A 1 -5.08 0.11 22.30
C MET A 1 -5.77 -0.52 21.10
N VAL A 2 -6.81 0.08 20.52
CA VAL A 2 -7.56 -0.56 19.41
C VAL A 2 -6.64 -0.93 18.25
N GLU A 3 -5.60 -0.14 18.00
CA GLU A 3 -4.58 -0.40 16.99
C GLU A 3 -3.81 -1.70 17.23
N ASP A 4 -3.49 -2.02 18.50
CA ASP A 4 -2.77 -3.25 18.85
C ASP A 4 -3.63 -4.49 18.54
N ASP A 5 -4.93 -4.42 18.86
CA ASP A 5 -5.88 -5.50 18.57
C ASP A 5 -6.08 -5.67 17.06
N VAL A 6 -6.14 -4.57 16.31
CA VAL A 6 -6.18 -4.59 14.83
C VAL A 6 -4.94 -5.24 14.25
N LEU A 7 -3.74 -4.88 14.74
CA LEU A 7 -2.48 -5.46 14.29
C LEU A 7 -2.39 -6.95 14.61
N MET A 8 -2.84 -7.37 15.79
CA MET A 8 -2.91 -8.79 16.16
C MET A 8 -3.82 -9.58 15.21
N HIS A 9 -5.02 -9.07 14.91
CA HIS A 9 -5.92 -9.70 13.95
C HIS A 9 -5.35 -9.70 12.53
N LEU A 10 -4.68 -8.63 12.13
CA LEU A 10 -4.02 -8.55 10.82
C LEU A 10 -2.93 -9.61 10.67
N GLN A 11 -2.08 -9.79 11.68
CA GLN A 11 -1.05 -10.84 11.66
C GLN A 11 -1.70 -12.21 11.46
N SER A 12 -2.73 -12.54 12.25
CA SER A 12 -3.46 -13.80 12.12
C SER A 12 -4.11 -13.99 10.74
N LEU A 13 -4.62 -12.93 10.11
CA LEU A 13 -5.26 -13.02 8.79
C LEU A 13 -4.23 -13.15 7.65
N LEU A 14 -3.08 -12.50 7.79
CA LEU A 14 -2.04 -12.46 6.75
C LEU A 14 -1.10 -13.67 6.82
N ASP A 15 -0.91 -14.29 7.97
CA ASP A 15 -0.17 -15.56 8.08
C ASP A 15 -0.80 -16.66 7.20
N ASP A 16 -2.12 -16.61 6.99
CA ASP A 16 -2.87 -17.52 6.13
C ASP A 16 -2.84 -17.13 4.63
N SER A 17 -2.49 -15.87 4.30
CA SER A 17 -2.53 -15.36 2.93
C SER A 17 -1.23 -14.62 2.60
N ALA A 18 -0.42 -15.19 1.70
CA ALA A 18 0.90 -14.69 1.30
C ALA A 18 0.91 -13.31 0.56
N GLN A 19 -0.01 -12.39 0.87
CA GLN A 19 -0.14 -11.05 0.29
C GLN A 19 0.15 -9.96 1.33
N SER A 20 1.12 -9.10 1.00
CA SER A 20 1.32 -7.74 1.53
C SER A 20 1.18 -7.56 3.05
N ASN A 21 2.25 -7.85 3.79
CA ASN A 21 2.37 -7.48 5.21
C ASN A 21 2.09 -5.98 5.38
N VAL A 22 1.13 -5.60 6.21
CA VAL A 22 0.92 -4.20 6.59
C VAL A 22 2.13 -3.74 7.42
N ALA A 23 2.74 -2.60 7.08
CA ALA A 23 3.92 -2.09 7.80
C ALA A 23 3.51 -1.28 9.04
N SER A 24 2.44 -0.50 8.95
CA SER A 24 1.82 0.19 10.07
C SER A 24 0.32 0.33 9.86
N CYS A 25 -0.43 0.39 10.97
CA CYS A 25 -1.85 0.66 10.96
C CYS A 25 -2.18 1.61 12.11
N ARG A 26 -2.94 2.67 11.82
CA ARG A 26 -3.38 3.68 12.78
C ARG A 26 -4.88 3.87 12.67
N VAL A 27 -5.55 3.86 13.80
CA VAL A 27 -6.99 4.15 13.91
C VAL A 27 -7.13 5.49 14.60
N PHE A 28 -7.72 6.48 13.92
CA PHE A 28 -7.96 7.79 14.51
C PHE A 28 -9.19 7.75 15.42
N THR A 29 -9.30 8.71 16.33
CA THR A 29 -10.46 8.83 17.21
C THR A 29 -11.74 9.04 16.41
N PRO A 30 -12.91 8.63 16.93
CA PRO A 30 -14.18 8.83 16.24
C PRO A 30 -14.42 10.31 15.89
N HIS A 31 -14.76 10.56 14.63
CA HIS A 31 -15.17 11.86 14.12
C HIS A 31 -16.69 11.95 14.04
N GLN A 32 -17.23 13.11 14.40
CA GLN A 32 -18.66 13.42 14.23
C GLN A 32 -18.93 13.76 12.77
N ASN A 33 -19.96 13.14 12.19
CA ASN A 33 -20.48 13.53 10.89
C ASN A 33 -21.67 14.47 11.09
N PRO A 34 -21.66 15.70 10.52
CA PRO A 34 -22.74 16.67 10.70
C PRO A 34 -24.12 16.20 10.19
N TRP A 35 -24.18 15.19 9.31
CA TRP A 35 -25.43 14.68 8.76
C TRP A 35 -25.57 13.15 8.88
N GLY A 36 -24.83 12.51 9.80
CA GLY A 36 -24.80 11.07 9.83
C GLY A 36 -24.19 10.47 11.08
N ARG A 37 -23.85 9.19 10.97
CA ARG A 37 -23.25 8.42 12.05
C ARG A 37 -21.77 8.79 12.21
N GLN A 38 -21.25 8.61 13.41
CA GLN A 38 -19.82 8.76 13.68
C GLN A 38 -19.02 7.77 12.84
N TYR A 39 -17.79 8.16 12.53
CA TYR A 39 -16.89 7.33 11.74
C TYR A 39 -15.47 7.37 12.29
N LEU A 40 -14.68 6.37 11.94
CA LEU A 40 -13.25 6.31 12.20
C LEU A 40 -12.51 6.49 10.89
N LEU A 41 -11.36 7.15 10.95
CA LEU A 41 -10.38 7.11 9.88
C LEU A 41 -9.37 6.02 10.20
N VAL A 42 -9.11 5.14 9.24
CA VAL A 42 -8.07 4.10 9.33
C VAL A 42 -7.01 4.44 8.30
N GLU A 43 -5.75 4.51 8.75
CA GLU A 43 -4.59 4.76 7.90
C GLU A 43 -3.60 3.59 8.01
N TRP A 44 -3.07 3.11 6.88
CA TRP A 44 -2.06 2.07 6.87
C TRP A 44 -1.05 2.22 5.73
N THR A 45 0.13 1.64 5.93
CA THR A 45 1.18 1.57 4.90
C THR A 45 1.55 0.12 4.59
N THR A 46 2.18 -0.11 3.45
CA THR A 46 2.72 -1.42 3.07
C THR A 46 4.22 -1.29 2.82
N PRO A 47 5.04 -2.34 3.04
CA PRO A 47 6.47 -2.33 2.77
C PRO A 47 6.84 -2.00 1.32
N LEU A 48 5.89 -2.16 0.39
CA LEU A 48 6.07 -1.89 -1.04
C LEU A 48 5.58 -0.49 -1.45
N ASP A 49 4.89 0.23 -0.57
CA ASP A 49 4.32 1.55 -0.82
C ASP A 49 4.26 2.36 0.48
N ASP A 50 5.16 3.34 0.59
CA ASP A 50 5.21 4.31 1.69
C ASP A 50 4.04 5.30 1.66
N GLY A 51 3.27 5.32 0.56
CA GLY A 51 2.05 6.09 0.44
C GLY A 51 0.97 5.60 1.39
N ALA A 52 0.73 6.36 2.46
CA ALA A 52 -0.32 6.09 3.44
C ALA A 52 -1.70 5.94 2.77
N ARG A 53 -2.30 4.75 2.88
CA ARG A 53 -3.66 4.44 2.48
C ARG A 53 -4.63 4.85 3.56
N ARG A 54 -5.80 5.33 3.18
CA ARG A 54 -6.82 5.83 4.10
C ARG A 54 -8.18 5.31 3.72
N GLN A 55 -8.94 4.87 4.71
CA GLN A 55 -10.32 4.49 4.54
C GLN A 55 -11.15 4.91 5.74
N VAL A 56 -12.38 5.35 5.47
CA VAL A 56 -13.36 5.70 6.48
C VAL A 56 -14.21 4.46 6.77
N VAL A 57 -14.44 4.18 8.06
CA VAL A 57 -15.27 3.07 8.53
C VAL A 57 -16.28 3.56 9.57
N PRO A 58 -17.41 2.87 9.78
CA PRO A 58 -18.32 3.18 10.88
C PRO A 58 -17.62 3.20 12.24
N ALA A 59 -18.04 4.07 13.16
CA ALA A 59 -17.40 4.17 14.48
C ALA A 59 -17.58 2.92 15.36
N GLU A 60 -18.61 2.13 15.10
CA GLU A 60 -18.87 0.86 15.78
C GLU A 60 -18.07 -0.33 15.20
N SER A 61 -17.22 -0.10 14.19
CA SER A 61 -16.43 -1.17 13.56
C SER A 61 -15.51 -1.82 14.59
N THR A 62 -15.52 -3.14 14.66
CA THR A 62 -14.63 -3.87 15.57
C THR A 62 -13.20 -3.90 15.03
N ALA A 63 -12.23 -4.20 15.90
CA ALA A 63 -10.84 -4.38 15.48
C ALA A 63 -10.69 -5.44 14.38
N LEU A 64 -11.48 -6.52 14.46
CA LEU A 64 -11.49 -7.59 13.44
C LEU A 64 -12.07 -7.10 12.10
N ASP A 65 -13.14 -6.29 12.13
CA ASP A 65 -13.72 -5.74 10.89
C ASP A 65 -12.74 -4.81 10.18
N ILE A 66 -12.04 -3.97 10.96
CA ILE A 66 -10.98 -3.09 10.45
C ILE A 66 -9.84 -3.93 9.88
N ALA A 67 -9.39 -4.97 10.58
CA ALA A 67 -8.33 -5.86 10.11
C ALA A 67 -8.70 -6.55 8.79
N ARG A 68 -9.93 -7.05 8.66
CA ARG A 68 -10.42 -7.66 7.40
C ARG A 68 -10.45 -6.66 6.25
N LEU A 69 -10.89 -5.43 6.51
CA LEU A 69 -10.89 -4.35 5.53
C LEU A 69 -9.47 -4.05 5.05
N VAL A 70 -8.53 -3.91 5.97
CA VAL A 70 -7.12 -3.64 5.63
C VAL A 70 -6.50 -4.83 4.89
N ALA A 71 -6.75 -6.06 5.32
CA ALA A 71 -6.25 -7.28 4.66
C ALA A 71 -6.82 -7.47 3.25
N SER A 72 -8.02 -6.96 2.96
CA SER A 72 -8.61 -6.99 1.63
C SER A 72 -7.95 -6.01 0.64
N HIS A 73 -7.08 -5.12 1.12
CA HIS A 73 -6.40 -4.14 0.28
C HIS A 73 -5.39 -4.84 -0.66
N VAL A 74 -5.55 -4.62 -1.97
CA VAL A 74 -4.59 -5.07 -2.97
C VAL A 74 -3.71 -3.88 -3.39
N PRO A 75 -2.39 -3.89 -3.11
CA PRO A 75 -1.48 -2.84 -3.54
C PRO A 75 -1.56 -2.57 -5.05
N GLY A 76 -1.46 -1.31 -5.44
CA GLY A 76 -1.58 -0.87 -6.85
C GLY A 76 -3.01 -0.82 -7.40
N ARG A 77 -4.01 -1.37 -6.70
CA ARG A 77 -5.41 -1.26 -7.09
C ARG A 77 -6.03 0.00 -6.51
N ARG A 78 -6.09 1.07 -7.32
CA ARG A 78 -6.77 2.32 -6.99
C ARG A 78 -8.19 2.31 -7.57
N ILE A 79 -9.18 2.60 -6.75
CA ILE A 79 -10.54 2.89 -7.25
C ILE A 79 -10.50 4.32 -7.75
N MET A 80 -10.64 4.48 -9.07
CA MET A 80 -10.82 5.78 -9.69
C MET A 80 -12.22 6.27 -9.34
N LEU A 81 -12.31 7.40 -8.64
CA LEU A 81 -13.58 8.10 -8.49
C LEU A 81 -13.91 8.77 -9.84
N ASN A 82 -15.20 8.82 -10.18
CA ASN A 82 -15.65 9.37 -11.46
C ASN A 82 -15.06 10.78 -11.69
N GLY A 83 -14.25 10.93 -12.74
CA GLY A 83 -13.65 12.21 -13.14
C GLY A 83 -12.20 12.43 -12.71
N GLU A 84 -11.60 11.55 -11.92
CA GLU A 84 -10.16 11.62 -11.63
C GLU A 84 -9.35 11.16 -12.85
N PRO A 85 -8.38 11.95 -13.36
CA PRO A 85 -7.49 11.48 -14.41
C PRO A 85 -6.70 10.29 -13.86
N GLY A 86 -6.80 9.15 -14.56
CA GLY A 86 -5.97 7.99 -14.30
C GLY A 86 -4.55 8.30 -14.70
N GLU A 87 -3.81 8.99 -13.83
CA GLU A 87 -2.37 9.09 -13.95
C GLU A 87 -1.83 7.65 -13.87
N PRO A 88 -1.30 7.11 -14.98
CA PRO A 88 -0.66 5.81 -14.91
C PRO A 88 0.55 5.96 -13.99
N GLU A 89 0.60 5.15 -12.93
CA GLU A 89 1.78 5.07 -12.07
C GLU A 89 2.99 4.87 -12.99
N ALA A 90 3.86 5.86 -13.04
CA ALA A 90 5.05 5.84 -13.88
C ALA A 90 5.97 4.77 -13.32
N GLY A 91 5.76 3.53 -13.78
CA GLY A 91 6.38 2.33 -13.27
C GLY A 91 7.85 2.55 -12.94
N ARG A 92 8.14 2.75 -11.66
CA ARG A 92 9.50 2.75 -11.13
C ARG A 92 9.95 1.30 -11.00
N GLY A 93 10.14 0.67 -12.16
CA GLY A 93 10.26 -0.78 -12.26
C GLY A 93 10.97 -1.28 -13.51
N ARG A 94 11.93 -0.53 -14.09
CA ARG A 94 13.03 -1.12 -14.86
C ARG A 94 14.11 -0.08 -15.14
N ALA A 95 15.08 0.05 -14.23
CA ALA A 95 16.37 0.60 -14.60
C ALA A 95 16.94 -0.31 -15.70
N ARG A 96 16.83 0.17 -16.94
CA ARG A 96 17.36 -0.41 -18.17
C ARG A 96 18.83 -0.69 -17.92
N ARG A 97 19.20 -1.96 -17.80
CA ARG A 97 20.60 -2.42 -17.77
C ARG A 97 21.32 -1.76 -18.95
N SER A 98 22.14 -0.76 -18.66
CA SER A 98 23.12 -0.21 -19.58
C SER A 98 24.08 -1.33 -19.91
N ARG A 99 23.87 -2.02 -21.04
CA ARG A 99 24.92 -2.84 -21.65
C ARG A 99 25.95 -1.87 -22.19
N THR A 100 26.93 -1.51 -21.39
CA THR A 100 28.14 -0.90 -21.91
C THR A 100 28.94 -2.03 -22.54
N SER A 101 28.98 -1.98 -23.87
CA SER A 101 29.70 -2.88 -24.76
C SER A 101 31.16 -3.04 -24.33
N ALA A 102 31.59 -4.30 -24.24
CA ALA A 102 32.99 -4.67 -24.12
C ALA A 102 33.79 -4.07 -25.29
N SER A 103 34.82 -3.28 -24.99
CA SER A 103 35.83 -2.89 -25.96
C SER A 103 36.82 -4.04 -26.11
N THR A 104 36.72 -4.77 -27.23
CA THR A 104 37.71 -5.77 -27.62
C THR A 104 38.32 -5.39 -28.96
N GLY A 105 39.66 -5.24 -28.97
CA GLY A 105 40.51 -5.30 -30.16
C GLY A 105 40.60 -4.01 -30.98
N THR A 106 41.68 -3.67 -31.67
CA THR A 106 42.93 -4.37 -31.97
C THR A 106 43.86 -3.29 -32.51
N ARG A 107 45.03 -3.04 -31.88
CA ARG A 107 46.03 -2.10 -32.44
C ARG A 107 46.85 -2.86 -33.47
N ALA A 108 46.47 -2.71 -34.73
CA ALA A 108 47.16 -3.27 -35.89
C ALA A 108 48.53 -2.60 -36.09
N ALA A 109 49.53 -3.43 -36.39
CA ALA A 109 50.86 -3.06 -36.84
C ALA A 109 50.89 -2.81 -38.37
N ARG A 110 52.00 -2.20 -38.82
CA ARG A 110 52.47 -1.87 -40.19
C ARG A 110 52.30 -0.38 -40.52
N ARG A 111 53.32 0.34 -41.01
CA ARG A 111 54.51 -0.03 -41.80
C ARG A 111 55.68 0.88 -41.44
#